data_AF-A0A7W1L8N7-F1
#
_entry.id   AF-A0A7W1L8N7-F1
#
_cell.length_a   1.000
_cell.length_b   1.000
_cell.length_c   1.000
_cell.angle_alpha   90.00
_cell.angle_beta   90.00
_cell.angle_gamma   90.00
#
_symmetry.space_group_name_H-M   'P 1'
#
loop_
_entity.id
_entity.type
_entity.pdbx_description
1 polymer ?
#
loop_
_entity_poly.entity_id
_entity_poly.type
_entity_poly.pdbx_seq_one_letter_code
_entity_poly.pdbx_strand_id
1 'polypeptide(L)'
;MNCVACESTNLIEGKILDESGGAKPRFKPLEVSMWKAVFGIGVQEVTVFACVHCGHLQMNVNFSDEDRQRYLEFEGQQPDLLERIESE
;
A
#
# COMPACT_ATOMS: atom_id res chain seq x y z
N MET A 1 -1.69 13.61 6.18
CA MET A 1 -0.96 12.43 6.65
C MET A 1 0.05 12.89 7.69
N ASN A 2 0.27 12.12 8.75
CA ASN A 2 1.30 12.40 9.75
C ASN A 2 2.44 11.38 9.61
N CYS A 3 3.62 11.75 10.09
CA CYS A 3 4.74 10.83 10.15
C CYS A 3 4.42 9.68 11.10
N VAL A 4 4.53 8.43 10.64
CA VAL A 4 4.19 7.26 11.47
C VAL A 4 5.15 7.02 12.64
N ALA A 5 6.34 7.63 12.59
CA ALA A 5 7.37 7.47 13.61
C ALA A 5 7.36 8.55 14.70
N CYS A 6 6.97 9.79 14.36
CA CYS A 6 7.03 10.93 15.29
C CYS A 6 5.79 11.82 15.29
N GLU A 7 4.74 11.42 14.57
CA GLU A 7 3.44 12.12 14.47
C GLU A 7 3.48 13.54 13.85
N SER A 8 4.66 14.03 13.48
CA SER A 8 4.82 15.33 12.83
C SER A 8 4.06 15.41 11.50
N THR A 9 3.49 16.58 11.22
CA THR A 9 2.84 16.91 9.94
C THR A 9 3.83 17.33 8.84
N ASN A 10 5.11 17.46 9.17
CA ASN A 10 6.17 17.91 8.26
C ASN A 10 6.68 16.76 7.37
N LEU A 11 5.84 16.32 6.44
CA LEU A 11 6.16 15.32 5.42
C LEU A 11 6.37 15.98 4.05
N ILE A 12 7.43 15.58 3.35
CA ILE A 12 7.71 15.95 1.96
C ILE A 12 7.44 14.75 1.08
N GLU A 13 6.54 14.90 0.11
CA GLU A 13 6.29 13.90 -0.92
C GLU A 13 7.47 13.81 -1.91
N GLY A 14 7.83 12.60 -2.30
CA GLY A 14 8.90 12.32 -3.25
C GLY A 14 8.67 11.04 -4.05
N LYS A 15 9.68 10.67 -4.85
CA LYS A 15 9.73 9.43 -5.64
C LYS A 15 11.06 8.74 -5.43
N ILE A 16 11.05 7.41 -5.43
CA ILE A 16 12.29 6.63 -5.50
C ILE A 16 12.78 6.68 -6.94
N LEU A 17 14.02 7.12 -7.14
CA LEU A 17 14.67 7.09 -8.45
C LEU A 17 15.33 5.72 -8.62
N ASP A 18 14.97 5.02 -9.69
CA ASP A 18 15.69 3.85 -10.16
C ASP A 18 16.65 4.29 -11.27
N GLU A 19 17.95 4.03 -11.08
CA GLU A 19 19.02 4.39 -12.02
C GLU A 19 18.90 3.65 -13.37
N SER A 20 18.08 2.59 -13.43
CA SER A 20 17.98 1.72 -14.60
C SER A 20 16.96 2.12 -15.67
N GLY A 21 16.18 3.21 -15.50
CA GLY A 21 15.30 3.64 -16.60
C GLY A 21 14.14 4.60 -16.31
N GLY A 22 14.13 5.33 -15.19
CA GLY A 22 13.13 6.38 -14.94
C GLY A 22 11.69 5.88 -14.75
N ALA A 23 11.49 4.57 -14.64
CA ALA A 23 10.19 4.01 -14.29
C ALA A 23 9.85 4.34 -12.83
N LYS A 24 8.60 4.73 -12.58
CA LYS A 24 8.10 4.96 -11.22
C LYS A 24 8.17 3.66 -10.41
N PRO A 25 8.50 3.71 -9.11
CA PRO A 25 8.47 2.52 -8.25
C PRO A 25 7.05 1.94 -8.21
N ARG A 26 6.94 0.61 -8.36
CA ARG A 26 5.68 -0.12 -8.35
C ARG A 26 5.68 -1.21 -7.29
N PHE A 27 4.55 -1.38 -6.63
CA PHE A 27 4.25 -2.49 -5.75
C PHE A 27 3.55 -3.59 -6.55
N LYS A 28 4.01 -4.83 -6.40
CA LYS A 28 3.40 -6.02 -6.99
C LYS A 28 3.06 -7.00 -5.87
N PRO A 29 1.77 -7.29 -5.62
CA PRO A 29 1.38 -8.36 -4.70
C PRO A 29 1.94 -9.71 -5.15
N LEU A 30 2.32 -10.58 -4.22
CA LEU A 30 2.91 -11.90 -4.52
C LEU A 30 1.96 -12.79 -5.34
N GLU A 31 0.65 -12.64 -5.14
CA GLU A 31 -0.40 -13.40 -5.81
C GLU A 31 -0.58 -13.02 -7.29
N VAL A 32 -0.05 -11.86 -7.71
CA VAL A 32 -0.12 -11.42 -9.10
C VAL A 32 0.93 -12.17 -9.91
N SER A 33 0.49 -13.03 -10.82
CA SER A 33 1.37 -13.74 -11.75
C SER A 33 2.30 -12.78 -12.52
N MET A 34 3.51 -13.22 -12.87
CA MET A 34 4.47 -12.41 -13.62
C MET A 34 3.89 -11.89 -14.95
N TRP A 35 3.13 -12.72 -15.67
CA TRP A 35 2.50 -12.31 -16.92
C TRP A 35 1.54 -11.14 -16.75
N LYS A 36 0.67 -11.17 -15.72
CA LYS A 36 -0.22 -10.05 -15.40
C LYS A 36 0.56 -8.77 -15.07
N ALA A 37 1.65 -8.90 -14.30
CA ALA A 37 2.48 -7.75 -13.94
C ALA A 37 3.18 -7.09 -15.15
N VAL A 38 3.60 -7.86 -16.16
CA VAL A 38 4.20 -7.33 -17.40
C VAL A 38 3.21 -6.48 -18.19
N PHE A 39 1.92 -6.82 -18.17
CA PHE A 39 0.85 -6.02 -18.77
C PHE A 39 0.37 -4.86 -17.89
N GLY A 40 1.02 -4.61 -16.75
CA GLY A 40 0.61 -3.57 -15.80
C GLY A 40 -0.66 -3.92 -15.02
N ILE A 41 -1.12 -5.18 -15.07
CA ILE A 41 -2.33 -5.63 -14.38
C ILE A 41 -1.96 -6.04 -12.95
N GLY A 42 -2.60 -5.40 -11.96
CA GLY A 42 -2.40 -5.71 -10.54
C GLY A 42 -1.09 -5.18 -9.95
N VAL A 43 -0.47 -4.18 -10.57
CA VAL A 43 0.68 -3.46 -10.00
C VAL A 43 0.26 -2.05 -9.62
N GLN A 44 0.67 -1.59 -8.45
CA GLN A 44 0.25 -0.31 -7.88
C GLN A 44 1.41 0.67 -7.83
N GLU A 45 1.15 1.95 -8.05
CA GLU A 45 2.17 2.99 -7.90
C GLU A 45 2.53 3.16 -6.42
N VAL A 46 3.80 3.42 -6.13
CA VAL A 46 4.27 3.74 -4.77
C VAL A 46 4.64 5.22 -4.71
N THR A 47 4.06 5.93 -3.74
CA THR A 47 4.49 7.27 -3.35
C THR A 47 5.33 7.17 -2.09
N VAL A 48 6.35 8.02 -1.95
CA VAL A 48 7.18 8.08 -0.74
C VAL A 48 7.09 9.43 -0.08
N PHE A 49 7.23 9.45 1.24
CA PHE A 49 7.20 10.65 2.06
C PHE A 49 8.38 10.65 3.02
N ALA A 50 9.16 11.73 3.03
CA ALA A 50 10.25 11.94 3.96
C ALA A 50 9.83 12.92 5.06
N CYS A 51 10.00 12.54 6.32
CA CYS A 51 9.73 13.43 7.44
C CYS A 51 10.93 14.35 7.71
N VAL A 52 10.73 15.66 7.64
CA VAL A 52 11.78 16.65 7.91
C VAL A 52 12.18 16.66 9.39
N HIS A 53 11.24 16.33 10.28
CA HIS A 53 11.47 16.40 11.72
C HIS A 53 12.38 15.29 12.25
N CYS A 54 12.19 14.04 11.77
CA CYS A 54 12.91 12.87 12.29
C CYS A 54 13.70 12.10 11.22
N GLY A 55 13.63 12.50 9.95
CA GLY A 55 14.28 11.81 8.84
C GLY A 55 13.63 10.49 8.42
N HIS A 56 12.51 10.09 9.01
CA HIS A 56 11.84 8.83 8.67
C HIS A 56 11.28 8.86 7.24
N LEU A 57 11.58 7.81 6.46
CA LEU A 57 11.05 7.59 5.12
C LEU A 57 9.89 6.57 5.21
N GLN A 58 8.69 6.98 4.81
CA GLN A 58 7.52 6.12 4.73
C GLN A 58 7.02 6.00 3.30
N MET A 59 6.48 4.84 2.94
CA MET A 59 6.00 4.53 1.60
C MET A 59 4.51 4.23 1.65
N ASN A 60 3.78 4.67 0.63
CA ASN A 60 2.36 4.40 0.48
C ASN A 60 2.08 3.77 -0.88
N VAL A 61 1.27 2.72 -0.88
CA VAL A 61 0.78 2.08 -2.09
C VAL A 61 -0.53 2.77 -2.50
N ASN A 62 -0.56 3.30 -3.72
CA ASN A 62 -1.72 4.01 -4.23
C ASN A 62 -2.72 3.01 -4.83
N PHE A 63 -3.54 2.40 -3.98
CA PHE A 63 -4.65 1.56 -4.42
C PHE A 63 -5.76 2.39 -5.08
N SER A 64 -6.24 1.94 -6.24
CA SER A 64 -7.39 2.51 -6.91
C SER A 64 -8.71 2.19 -6.17
N ASP A 65 -9.79 2.88 -6.54
CA ASP A 65 -11.12 2.57 -6.01
C ASP A 65 -11.56 1.14 -6.35
N GLU A 66 -11.16 0.62 -7.52
CA GLU A 66 -11.41 -0.75 -7.93
C GLU A 66 -10.67 -1.75 -7.03
N ASP A 67 -9.43 -1.45 -6.64
CA ASP A 67 -8.66 -2.29 -5.71
C ASP A 67 -9.32 -2.33 -4.33
N ARG A 68 -9.83 -1.18 -3.88
CA ARG A 68 -10.57 -1.06 -2.62
C ARG A 68 -11.88 -1.84 -2.66
N GLN A 69 -12.63 -1.74 -3.76
CA GLN A 69 -13.88 -2.49 -3.94
C GLN A 69 -13.62 -4.00 -3.92
N ARG A 70 -12.62 -4.48 -4.66
CA ARG A 70 -12.21 -5.89 -4.60
C ARG A 70 -11.84 -6.34 -3.19
N TYR A 71 -11.08 -5.52 -2.46
CA TYR A 71 -10.74 -5.84 -1.07
C TYR A 71 -11.97 -5.90 -0.17
N LEU A 72 -12.94 -4.99 -0.33
CA LEU A 72 -14.21 -5.01 0.41
C LEU A 72 -15.09 -6.22 0.07
N GLU A 73 -15.00 -6.74 -1.16
CA GLU A 73 -15.67 -8.00 -1.54
C GLU A 73 -15.06 -9.23 -0.83
N PHE A 74 -13.77 -9.18 -0.45
CA PHE A 74 -13.12 -10.19 0.39
C PHE A 74 -13.37 -9.96 1.89
N GLU A 75 -13.65 -8.73 2.33
CA GLU A 75 -14.22 -8.42 3.65
C GLU A 75 -15.76 -8.61 3.68
N GLY A 76 -16.27 -9.63 2.97
CA GLY A 76 -17.61 -10.15 3.23
C GLY A 76 -17.72 -10.52 4.71
N GLN A 77 -18.63 -9.83 5.42
CA GLN A 77 -19.02 -9.99 6.83
C GLN A 77 -18.01 -10.80 7.67
N GLN A 78 -17.04 -10.13 8.29
CA GLN A 78 -16.30 -10.76 9.40
C GLN A 78 -17.34 -11.31 10.38
N PRO A 79 -17.35 -12.61 10.70
CA PRO A 79 -18.30 -13.16 11.66
C PRO A 79 -18.13 -12.39 12.96
N ASP A 80 -19.26 -11.97 13.54
CA ASP A 80 -19.26 -11.17 14.75
C ASP A 80 -18.47 -11.91 15.83
N LEU A 81 -17.58 -11.20 16.53
CA LEU A 81 -16.57 -11.77 17.46
C LEU A 81 -17.15 -12.72 18.54
N LEU A 82 -18.47 -12.74 18.70
CA LEU A 82 -19.21 -13.57 19.66
C LEU A 82 -19.39 -15.03 19.24
N GLU A 83 -19.27 -15.39 17.94
CA GLU A 83 -19.44 -16.79 17.49
C GLU A 83 -18.22 -17.69 17.76
N ARG A 84 -17.10 -17.14 18.28
CA ARG A 84 -15.89 -17.91 18.59
C ARG A 84 -15.82 -18.46 20.02
N ILE A 85 -16.72 -18.04 20.91
CA ILE A 85 -16.68 -18.48 22.33
C ILE A 85 -17.53 -19.74 22.57
N GLU A 86 -18.47 -20.08 21.69
CA GLU A 86 -19.35 -21.26 21.88
C GLU A 86 -18.88 -22.52 21.14
N SER A 87 -17.65 -22.52 20.61
CA SER A 87 -17.05 -23.70 19.94
C SER A 87 -15.94 -24.39 20.75
N GLU A 88 -15.90 -24.19 22.08
CA GLU A 88 -15.15 -25.05 23.01
C GLU A 88 -16.10 -25.90 23.88
#